data_AF-A0A954K318-F1
#
_entry.id   AF-A0A954K318-F1
#
_cell.length_a   1.000
_cell.length_b   1.000
_cell.length_c   1.000
_cell.angle_alpha   90.00
_cell.angle_beta   90.00
_cell.angle_gamma   90.00
#
_symmetry.space_group_name_H-M   'P 1'
#
loop_
_entity.id
_entity.type
_entity.pdbx_description
1 polymer ?
#
loop_
_entity_poly.entity_id
_entity_poly.type
_entity_poly.pdbx_seq_one_letter_code
_entity_poly.pdbx_strand_id
1 'polypeptide(L)'
;YILTLFMGLGAMTSGALDVTNSNMAAPLLAKSIGDWLFAIISAIAFTTVLGTVSGLIIASSGAVVHDLMSSFMKIEMNDFAKVRIAKIASVVVGVIAIILGILFEKFNVNYLVGWAFSVAASANLPALVMLLFWPKTTKQGITAAIFAGMISSLGWILLSADSYTGIYGLQAKDAIVPFSQPGLVTIPLGFVILIIVSLMTQPKSQEN
;
A
#
# COMPACT_ATOMS: atom_id res chain seq x y z
N TYR A 1 -1.72 -15.91 8.54
CA TYR A 1 -1.60 -16.99 7.55
C TYR A 1 -2.13 -18.33 8.03
N ILE A 2 -1.69 -18.87 9.18
CA ILE A 2 -2.24 -20.14 9.71
C ILE A 2 -3.77 -20.06 9.88
N LEU A 3 -4.28 -19.00 10.50
CA LEU A 3 -5.72 -18.79 10.70
C LEU A 3 -6.50 -18.69 9.37
N THR A 4 -5.92 -18.04 8.36
CA THR A 4 -6.50 -17.91 7.01
C THR A 4 -6.61 -19.28 6.33
N LEU A 5 -5.61 -20.14 6.53
CA LEU A 5 -5.59 -21.51 6.02
C LEU A 5 -6.66 -22.37 6.71
N PHE A 6 -6.78 -22.26 8.03
CA PHE A 6 -7.85 -22.93 8.79
C PHE A 6 -9.25 -22.48 8.37
N MET A 7 -9.48 -21.18 8.18
CA MET A 7 -10.77 -20.66 7.70
C MET A 7 -11.06 -21.08 6.25
N GLY A 8 -10.05 -21.08 5.38
CA GLY A 8 -10.18 -21.54 4.00
C GLY A 8 -10.51 -23.03 3.89
N LEU A 9 -9.80 -23.87 4.65
CA LEU A 9 -10.11 -25.31 4.73
C LEU A 9 -11.48 -25.56 5.34
N GLY A 10 -11.84 -24.85 6.42
CA GLY A 10 -13.16 -24.96 7.04
C GLY A 10 -14.30 -24.59 6.09
N ALA A 11 -14.14 -23.53 5.30
CA ALA A 11 -15.12 -23.12 4.29
C ALA A 11 -15.23 -24.13 3.13
N MET A 12 -14.12 -24.81 2.80
CA MET A 12 -14.08 -25.86 1.79
C MET A 12 -14.79 -27.12 2.24
N THR A 13 -14.56 -27.56 3.47
CA THR A 13 -15.19 -28.78 4.00
C THR A 13 -16.66 -28.58 4.35
N SER A 14 -17.10 -27.34 4.62
CA SER A 14 -18.51 -27.03 4.88
C SER A 14 -19.37 -26.87 3.63
N GLY A 15 -18.78 -26.89 2.43
CA GLY A 15 -19.49 -26.70 1.17
C GLY A 15 -20.03 -25.28 0.94
N ALA A 16 -19.64 -24.33 1.80
CA ALA A 16 -20.10 -22.94 1.75
C ALA A 16 -19.17 -22.00 0.97
N LEU A 17 -18.05 -22.50 0.44
CA LEU A 17 -17.17 -21.72 -0.42
C LEU A 17 -17.88 -21.32 -1.72
N ASP A 18 -18.00 -20.01 -1.92
CA ASP A 18 -18.12 -19.47 -3.26
C ASP A 18 -16.74 -19.54 -3.92
N VAL A 19 -16.56 -20.53 -4.80
CA VAL A 19 -15.33 -20.73 -5.58
C VAL A 19 -15.00 -19.55 -6.50
N THR A 20 -15.95 -18.65 -6.72
CA THR A 20 -15.76 -17.43 -7.52
C THR A 20 -15.33 -16.21 -6.69
N ASN A 21 -15.41 -16.27 -5.36
CA ASN A 21 -15.09 -15.13 -4.49
C ASN A 21 -14.31 -15.52 -3.22
N SER A 22 -12.97 -15.50 -3.34
CA SER A 22 -12.07 -15.80 -2.21
C SER A 22 -12.10 -14.77 -1.08
N ASN A 23 -12.58 -13.54 -1.32
CA ASN A 23 -12.65 -12.49 -0.31
C ASN A 23 -13.77 -12.76 0.72
N MET A 24 -14.69 -13.68 0.42
CA MET A 24 -15.86 -14.00 1.25
C MET A 24 -15.77 -15.31 2.04
N ALA A 25 -14.60 -15.95 2.05
CA ALA A 25 -14.42 -17.25 2.70
C ALA A 25 -14.80 -17.26 4.20
N ALA A 26 -14.40 -16.24 4.97
CA ALA A 26 -14.67 -16.20 6.41
C ALA A 26 -16.15 -15.95 6.76
N PRO A 27 -16.85 -14.98 6.13
CA PRO A 27 -18.30 -14.83 6.36
C PRO A 27 -19.11 -16.01 5.83
N LEU A 28 -18.75 -16.60 4.68
CA LEU A 28 -19.46 -17.77 4.18
C LEU A 28 -19.30 -19.01 5.08
N LEU A 29 -18.12 -19.19 5.69
CA LEU A 29 -17.92 -20.20 6.73
C LEU A 29 -18.79 -19.93 7.97
N ALA A 30 -18.92 -18.67 8.40
CA ALA A 30 -19.81 -18.32 9.49
C ALA A 30 -21.28 -18.67 9.16
N LYS A 31 -21.69 -18.42 7.91
CA LYS A 31 -23.04 -18.73 7.42
C LYS A 31 -23.34 -20.22 7.40
N SER A 32 -22.35 -21.08 7.14
CA SER A 32 -22.56 -22.53 7.17
C SER A 32 -22.86 -23.06 8.58
N ILE A 33 -22.51 -22.31 9.62
CA ILE A 33 -22.81 -22.65 11.02
C ILE A 33 -24.17 -22.05 11.45
N GLY A 34 -24.50 -20.85 10.98
CA GLY A 34 -25.83 -20.26 11.16
C GLY A 34 -25.88 -18.76 10.86
N ASP A 35 -27.07 -18.27 10.52
CA ASP A 35 -27.29 -16.87 10.12
C ASP A 35 -26.96 -15.85 11.23
N TRP A 36 -27.14 -16.22 12.50
CA TRP A 36 -26.78 -15.36 13.64
C TRP A 36 -25.26 -15.15 13.73
N LEU A 37 -24.47 -16.20 13.48
CA LEU A 37 -23.00 -16.14 13.53
C LEU A 37 -22.47 -15.36 12.33
N PHE A 38 -23.07 -15.56 11.14
CA PHE A 38 -22.80 -14.75 9.96
C PHE A 38 -23.04 -13.26 10.23
N ALA A 39 -24.17 -12.90 10.84
CA ALA A 39 -24.50 -11.53 11.16
C ALA A 39 -23.48 -10.90 12.14
N ILE A 40 -23.10 -11.63 13.20
CA ILE A 40 -22.11 -11.15 14.18
C ILE A 40 -20.73 -10.95 13.54
N ILE A 41 -20.23 -11.95 12.81
CA ILE A 41 -18.90 -11.87 12.17
C ILE A 41 -18.88 -10.75 11.13
N SER A 42 -19.95 -10.60 10.35
CA SER A 42 -20.08 -9.52 9.37
C SER A 42 -20.12 -8.14 10.06
N ALA A 43 -20.85 -8.00 11.17
CA ALA A 43 -20.93 -6.75 11.92
C ALA A 43 -19.58 -6.36 12.54
N ILE A 44 -18.86 -7.32 13.10
CA ILE A 44 -17.51 -7.11 13.64
C ILE A 44 -16.54 -6.70 12.52
N ALA A 45 -16.52 -7.47 11.42
CA ALA A 45 -15.67 -7.17 10.26
C ALA A 45 -15.94 -5.76 9.72
N PHE A 46 -17.22 -5.40 9.55
CA PHE A 46 -17.64 -4.07 9.11
C PHE A 46 -17.16 -2.97 10.07
N THR A 47 -17.36 -3.16 11.38
CA THR A 47 -16.96 -2.19 12.41
C THR A 47 -15.45 -1.99 12.42
N THR A 48 -14.67 -3.07 12.31
CA THR A 48 -13.20 -3.00 12.27
C THR A 48 -12.70 -2.30 11.01
N VAL A 49 -13.27 -2.59 9.85
CA VAL A 49 -12.93 -1.90 8.59
C VAL A 49 -13.25 -0.41 8.71
N LEU A 50 -14.43 -0.05 9.19
CA LEU A 50 -14.82 1.37 9.35
C LEU A 50 -13.88 2.12 10.31
N GLY A 51 -13.48 1.50 11.42
CA GLY A 51 -12.51 2.07 12.35
C GLY A 51 -11.14 2.31 11.71
N THR A 52 -10.60 1.30 11.02
CA THR A 52 -9.28 1.39 10.38
C THR A 52 -9.26 2.38 9.22
N VAL A 53 -10.27 2.36 8.35
CA VAL A 53 -10.42 3.30 7.23
C VAL A 53 -10.51 4.74 7.73
N SER A 54 -11.29 4.99 8.79
CA SER A 54 -11.37 6.34 9.39
C SER A 54 -10.01 6.83 9.89
N GLY A 55 -9.25 5.96 10.56
CA GLY A 55 -7.90 6.29 11.01
C GLY A 55 -6.95 6.62 9.86
N LEU A 56 -6.97 5.83 8.78
CA LEU A 56 -6.14 6.07 7.59
C LEU A 56 -6.52 7.35 6.85
N ILE A 57 -7.82 7.67 6.75
CA ILE A 57 -8.30 8.92 6.11
C ILE A 57 -7.81 10.13 6.90
N ILE A 58 -7.93 10.11 8.23
CA ILE A 58 -7.47 11.20 9.09
C ILE A 58 -5.96 11.39 8.95
N ALA A 59 -5.18 10.30 9.03
CA ALA A 59 -3.74 10.34 8.86
C ALA A 59 -3.34 10.90 7.48
N SER A 60 -4.01 10.43 6.41
CA SER A 60 -3.76 10.91 5.04
C SER A 60 -4.09 12.40 4.88
N SER A 61 -5.22 12.85 5.44
CA SER A 61 -5.60 14.26 5.40
C SER A 61 -4.64 15.16 6.19
N GLY A 62 -4.09 14.67 7.31
CA GLY A 62 -3.06 15.36 8.08
C GLY A 62 -1.76 15.51 7.29
N ALA A 63 -1.32 14.44 6.61
CA ALA A 63 -0.16 14.47 5.72
C ALA A 63 -0.36 15.47 4.57
N VAL A 64 -1.54 15.52 3.95
CA VAL A 64 -1.83 16.51 2.90
C VAL A 64 -1.71 17.95 3.42
N VAL A 65 -2.27 18.25 4.59
CA VAL A 65 -2.19 19.60 5.18
C VAL A 65 -0.76 19.96 5.57
N HIS A 66 -0.05 19.07 6.26
CA HIS A 66 1.29 19.36 6.79
C HIS A 66 2.37 19.28 5.70
N ASP A 67 2.41 18.21 4.93
CA ASP A 67 3.50 17.94 3.98
C ASP A 67 3.30 18.72 2.69
N LEU A 68 2.10 18.69 2.11
CA LEU A 68 1.85 19.34 0.82
C LEU A 68 1.58 20.85 0.98
N MET A 69 0.71 21.26 1.92
CA MET A 69 0.35 22.69 2.01
C MET A 69 1.33 23.50 2.84
N SER A 70 1.66 23.05 4.06
CA SER A 70 2.54 23.81 4.95
C SER A 70 4.02 23.64 4.61
N SER A 71 4.51 22.43 4.35
CA SER A 71 5.93 22.19 4.10
C SER A 71 6.33 22.47 2.64
N PHE A 72 5.58 21.91 1.68
CA PHE A 72 5.90 22.05 0.26
C PHE A 72 5.42 23.37 -0.35
N MET A 73 4.14 23.73 -0.20
CA MET A 73 3.59 25.00 -0.73
C MET A 73 3.84 26.22 0.18
N LYS A 74 4.34 26.01 1.41
CA LYS A 74 4.64 27.08 2.38
C LYS A 74 3.46 28.01 2.67
N ILE A 75 2.25 27.47 2.68
CA ILE A 75 1.04 28.25 2.98
C ILE A 75 0.93 28.40 4.50
N GLU A 76 1.02 29.63 4.98
CA GLU A 76 0.74 29.95 6.38
C GLU A 76 -0.77 29.91 6.63
N MET A 77 -1.19 29.11 7.61
CA MET A 77 -2.60 28.90 7.93
C MET A 77 -2.79 28.93 9.44
N ASN A 78 -3.83 29.63 9.90
CA ASN A 78 -4.30 29.54 11.27
C ASN A 78 -4.83 28.12 11.55
N ASP A 79 -4.84 27.69 12.81
CA ASP A 79 -5.25 26.34 13.22
C ASP A 79 -6.71 26.03 12.85
N PHE A 80 -7.60 27.02 12.91
CA PHE A 80 -8.97 26.87 12.40
C PHE A 80 -9.02 26.56 10.91
N ALA A 81 -8.15 27.18 10.10
CA ALA A 81 -8.07 26.93 8.67
C ALA A 81 -7.46 25.54 8.40
N LYS A 82 -6.42 25.14 9.13
CA LYS A 82 -5.84 23.78 9.06
C LYS A 82 -6.90 22.71 9.30
N VAL A 83 -7.71 22.86 10.34
CA VAL A 83 -8.77 21.89 10.66
C VAL A 83 -9.82 21.84 9.55
N ARG A 84 -10.24 23.00 9.01
CA ARG A 84 -11.23 23.04 7.92
C ARG A 84 -10.71 22.34 6.66
N ILE A 85 -9.46 22.60 6.30
CA ILE A 85 -8.83 22.03 5.12
C ILE A 85 -8.57 20.53 5.33
N ALA A 86 -8.14 20.11 6.52
CA ALA A 86 -8.00 18.70 6.88
C ALA A 86 -9.33 17.95 6.67
N LYS A 87 -10.45 18.51 7.13
CA LYS A 87 -11.79 17.92 6.91
C LYS A 87 -12.13 17.79 5.43
N ILE A 88 -11.86 18.82 4.62
CA ILE A 88 -12.08 18.77 3.17
C ILE A 88 -11.19 17.70 2.53
N ALA A 89 -9.90 17.66 2.89
CA ALA A 89 -8.97 16.65 2.41
C ALA A 89 -9.42 15.24 2.82
N SER A 90 -9.95 15.02 4.03
CA SER A 90 -10.52 13.74 4.46
C SER A 90 -11.66 13.30 3.54
N VAL A 91 -12.57 14.22 3.18
CA VAL A 91 -13.69 13.93 2.26
C VAL A 91 -13.16 13.57 0.88
N VAL A 92 -12.21 14.35 0.33
CA VAL A 92 -11.62 14.10 -0.99
C VAL A 92 -10.90 12.74 -1.03
N VAL A 93 -10.07 12.46 -0.03
CA VAL A 93 -9.37 11.16 0.10
C VAL A 93 -10.37 10.02 0.21
N GLY A 94 -11.44 10.18 0.99
CA GLY A 94 -12.51 9.19 1.13
C GLY A 94 -13.23 8.91 -0.19
N VAL A 95 -13.59 9.96 -0.94
CA VAL A 95 -14.23 9.82 -2.27
C VAL A 95 -13.31 9.09 -3.24
N ILE A 96 -12.01 9.44 -3.28
CA ILE A 96 -11.03 8.74 -4.13
C ILE A 96 -10.92 7.26 -3.72
N ALA A 97 -10.84 6.97 -2.42
CA ALA A 97 -10.77 5.60 -1.92
C ALA A 97 -12.00 4.77 -2.30
N ILE A 98 -13.21 5.35 -2.24
CA ILE A 98 -14.45 4.68 -2.67
C ILE A 98 -14.41 4.37 -4.18
N ILE A 99 -14.04 5.36 -5.01
CA ILE A 99 -13.96 5.17 -6.46
C ILE A 99 -12.96 4.07 -6.82
N LEU A 100 -11.77 4.09 -6.22
CA LEU A 100 -10.75 3.07 -6.44
C LEU A 100 -11.23 1.70 -5.93
N GLY A 101 -11.90 1.64 -4.78
CA GLY A 101 -12.47 0.41 -4.24
C GLY A 101 -13.48 -0.24 -5.19
N ILE A 102 -14.36 0.55 -5.81
CA ILE A 102 -15.32 0.06 -6.81
C ILE A 102 -14.58 -0.43 -8.07
N LEU A 103 -13.59 0.33 -8.55
CA LEU A 103 -12.85 -0.01 -9.77
C LEU A 103 -12.06 -1.33 -9.63
N PHE A 104 -11.57 -1.62 -8.42
CA PHE A 104 -10.79 -2.83 -8.12
C PHE A 104 -11.58 -3.89 -7.33
N GLU A 105 -12.93 -3.83 -7.28
CA GLU A 105 -13.74 -4.74 -6.45
C GLU A 105 -13.55 -6.23 -6.77
N LYS A 106 -13.23 -6.54 -8.03
CA LYS A 106 -13.04 -7.90 -8.54
C LYS A 106 -11.64 -8.45 -8.26
N PHE A 107 -10.72 -7.61 -7.78
CA PHE A 107 -9.39 -8.06 -7.40
C PHE A 107 -9.39 -8.74 -6.04
N ASN A 108 -8.51 -9.73 -5.89
CA ASN A 108 -8.26 -10.29 -4.57
C ASN A 108 -7.55 -9.24 -3.71
N VAL A 109 -8.11 -8.96 -2.53
CA VAL A 109 -7.61 -7.92 -1.62
C VAL A 109 -6.18 -8.19 -1.19
N ASN A 110 -5.76 -9.46 -1.12
CA ASN A 110 -4.38 -9.83 -0.77
C ASN A 110 -3.36 -9.32 -1.79
N TYR A 111 -3.70 -9.29 -3.09
CA TYR A 111 -2.81 -8.75 -4.11
C TYR A 111 -2.71 -7.23 -4.01
N LEU A 112 -3.84 -6.53 -3.86
CA LEU A 112 -3.87 -5.07 -3.72
C LEU A 112 -3.07 -4.61 -2.49
N VAL A 113 -3.26 -5.28 -1.36
CA VAL A 113 -2.52 -5.01 -0.13
C VAL A 113 -1.03 -5.34 -0.30
N GLY A 114 -0.70 -6.47 -0.95
CA GLY A 114 0.67 -6.86 -1.25
C GLY A 114 1.41 -5.85 -2.14
N TRP A 115 0.73 -5.31 -3.15
CA TRP A 115 1.24 -4.25 -4.01
C TRP A 115 1.48 -2.96 -3.25
N ALA A 116 0.51 -2.50 -2.46
CA ALA A 116 0.63 -1.30 -1.64
C ALA A 116 1.82 -1.39 -0.68
N PHE A 117 1.96 -2.51 0.03
CA PHE A 117 3.11 -2.73 0.92
C PHE A 117 4.43 -2.82 0.17
N SER A 118 4.46 -3.43 -1.02
CA SER A 118 5.69 -3.54 -1.78
C SER A 118 6.18 -2.17 -2.28
N VAL A 119 5.26 -1.31 -2.73
CA VAL A 119 5.59 0.07 -3.13
C VAL A 119 6.08 0.86 -1.92
N ALA A 120 5.33 0.82 -0.80
CA ALA A 120 5.69 1.52 0.42
C ALA A 120 7.06 1.06 0.97
N ALA A 121 7.32 -0.24 0.99
CA ALA A 121 8.60 -0.79 1.43
C ALA A 121 9.75 -0.38 0.49
N SER A 122 9.54 -0.41 -0.82
CA SER A 122 10.57 -0.04 -1.81
C SER A 122 10.98 1.42 -1.72
N ALA A 123 10.03 2.31 -1.44
CA ALA A 123 10.31 3.74 -1.29
C ALA A 123 10.93 4.07 0.07
N ASN A 124 10.36 3.54 1.17
CA ASN A 124 10.64 4.06 2.51
C ASN A 124 11.72 3.25 3.26
N LEU A 125 11.78 1.93 3.06
CA LEU A 125 12.65 1.06 3.84
C LEU A 125 14.15 1.38 3.59
N PRO A 126 14.63 1.49 2.33
CA PRO A 126 16.02 1.86 2.08
C PRO A 126 16.39 3.22 2.69
N ALA A 127 15.52 4.22 2.52
CA ALA A 127 15.74 5.56 3.04
C ALA A 127 15.84 5.60 4.58
N LEU A 128 14.88 4.98 5.28
CA LEU A 128 14.85 4.97 6.74
C LEU A 128 16.01 4.18 7.34
N VAL A 129 16.30 2.99 6.82
CA VAL A 129 17.39 2.14 7.31
C VAL A 129 18.74 2.85 7.11
N MET A 130 18.99 3.37 5.91
CA MET A 130 20.28 4.00 5.63
C MET A 130 20.45 5.33 6.38
N LEU A 131 19.37 6.09 6.59
CA LEU A 131 19.42 7.31 7.40
C LEU A 131 19.77 7.01 8.87
N LEU A 132 19.29 5.91 9.43
CA LEU A 132 19.53 5.54 10.84
C LEU A 132 20.88 4.84 11.06
N PHE A 133 21.31 3.98 10.13
CA PHE A 133 22.46 3.09 10.34
C PHE A 133 23.69 3.43 9.50
N TRP A 134 23.58 4.28 8.47
CA TRP A 134 24.71 4.63 7.61
C TRP A 134 25.04 6.12 7.69
N PRO A 135 26.20 6.50 8.26
CA PRO A 135 26.57 7.91 8.46
C PRO A 135 26.85 8.66 7.15
N LYS A 136 27.01 7.92 6.05
CA LYS A 136 27.34 8.41 4.72
C LYS A 136 26.11 8.75 3.86
N THR A 137 24.91 8.68 4.46
CA THR A 137 23.64 8.95 3.78
C THR A 137 23.48 10.43 3.46
N THR A 138 23.09 10.74 2.23
CA THR A 138 22.88 12.13 1.76
C THR A 138 21.41 12.39 1.42
N LYS A 139 20.99 13.67 1.45
CA LYS A 139 19.63 14.07 1.04
C LYS A 139 19.31 13.63 -0.39
N GLN A 140 20.26 13.82 -1.32
CA GLN A 140 20.11 13.44 -2.72
C GLN A 140 20.00 11.93 -2.90
N GLY A 141 20.78 11.14 -2.15
CA GLY A 141 20.69 9.69 -2.16
C GLY A 141 19.36 9.17 -1.64
N ILE A 142 18.82 9.76 -0.57
CA ILE A 142 17.49 9.43 -0.05
C ILE A 142 16.41 9.75 -1.10
N THR A 143 16.42 10.94 -1.68
CA THR A 143 15.44 11.34 -2.70
C THR A 143 15.50 10.42 -3.92
N ALA A 144 16.69 10.12 -4.43
CA ALA A 144 16.87 9.23 -5.58
C ALA A 144 16.36 7.80 -5.27
N ALA A 145 16.63 7.28 -4.08
CA ALA A 145 16.16 5.96 -3.66
C ALA A 145 14.64 5.89 -3.53
N ILE A 146 13.99 6.91 -2.96
CA ILE A 146 12.53 6.99 -2.85
C ILE A 146 11.90 6.97 -4.24
N PHE A 147 12.36 7.84 -5.15
CA PHE A 147 11.84 7.90 -6.52
C PHE A 147 12.10 6.61 -7.29
N ALA A 148 13.32 6.08 -7.22
CA ALA A 148 13.65 4.84 -7.90
C ALA A 148 12.86 3.65 -7.36
N GLY A 149 12.72 3.52 -6.04
CA GLY A 149 11.94 2.48 -5.39
C GLY A 149 10.46 2.57 -5.76
N MET A 150 9.88 3.77 -5.77
CA MET A 150 8.49 4.01 -6.16
C MET A 150 8.26 3.72 -7.66
N ILE A 151 9.09 4.27 -8.56
CA ILE A 151 8.92 4.09 -10.01
C ILE A 151 9.17 2.64 -10.41
N SER A 152 10.21 2.00 -9.87
CA SER A 152 10.51 0.60 -10.19
C SER A 152 9.42 -0.34 -9.67
N SER A 153 8.93 -0.16 -8.44
CA SER A 153 7.84 -0.99 -7.90
C SER A 153 6.52 -0.78 -8.63
N LEU A 154 6.15 0.45 -8.94
CA LEU A 154 4.95 0.74 -9.71
C LEU A 154 5.06 0.20 -11.14
N GLY A 155 6.18 0.43 -11.82
CA GLY A 155 6.44 -0.11 -13.16
C GLY A 155 6.37 -1.63 -13.17
N TRP A 156 6.96 -2.29 -12.18
CA TRP A 156 6.90 -3.74 -12.03
C TRP A 156 5.47 -4.25 -11.83
N ILE A 157 4.67 -3.60 -10.97
CA ILE A 157 3.27 -3.96 -10.76
C ILE A 157 2.49 -3.83 -12.06
N LEU A 158 2.62 -2.70 -12.76
CA LEU A 158 1.92 -2.44 -14.02
C LEU A 158 2.35 -3.42 -15.12
N LEU A 159 3.58 -3.92 -15.10
CA LEU A 159 4.10 -4.89 -16.08
C LEU A 159 3.95 -6.36 -15.67
N SER A 160 3.35 -6.62 -14.49
CA SER A 160 3.15 -7.98 -13.98
C SER A 160 1.95 -8.68 -14.65
N ALA A 161 1.99 -10.00 -14.64
CA ALA A 161 0.93 -10.87 -15.16
C ALA A 161 -0.45 -10.61 -14.52
N ASP A 162 -0.46 -10.27 -13.22
CA ASP A 162 -1.69 -9.96 -12.49
C ASP A 162 -2.34 -8.66 -12.95
N SER A 163 -1.53 -7.63 -13.26
CA SER A 163 -2.05 -6.39 -13.87
C SER A 163 -2.51 -6.62 -15.30
N TYR A 164 -1.79 -7.45 -16.07
CA TYR A 164 -2.14 -7.77 -17.44
C TYR A 164 -3.50 -8.47 -17.54
N THR A 165 -3.71 -9.47 -16.71
CA THR A 165 -4.99 -10.21 -16.70
C THR A 165 -6.11 -9.44 -16.04
N GLY A 166 -5.86 -8.80 -14.89
CA GLY A 166 -6.90 -8.16 -14.09
C GLY A 166 -7.25 -6.73 -14.50
N ILE A 167 -6.29 -5.94 -15.02
CA ILE A 167 -6.51 -4.53 -15.38
C ILE A 167 -6.64 -4.37 -16.90
N TYR A 168 -5.73 -4.97 -17.68
CA TYR A 168 -5.67 -4.77 -19.13
C TYR A 168 -6.46 -5.80 -19.94
N GLY A 169 -6.91 -6.90 -19.33
CA GLY A 169 -7.60 -7.99 -20.03
C GLY A 169 -6.72 -8.76 -21.03
N LEU A 170 -5.40 -8.70 -20.86
CA LEU A 170 -4.39 -9.36 -21.69
C LEU A 170 -3.99 -10.72 -21.10
N GLN A 171 -3.36 -11.58 -21.91
CA GLN A 171 -2.94 -12.90 -21.44
C GLN A 171 -1.70 -12.78 -20.54
N ALA A 172 -1.69 -13.50 -19.42
CA ALA A 172 -0.59 -13.52 -18.45
C ALA A 172 0.79 -13.85 -19.07
N LYS A 173 0.80 -14.62 -20.16
CA LYS A 173 2.01 -15.04 -20.88
C LYS A 173 2.75 -13.89 -21.58
N ASP A 174 2.04 -12.81 -21.89
CA ASP A 174 2.59 -11.64 -22.57
C ASP A 174 3.16 -10.62 -21.57
N ALA A 175 3.10 -10.94 -20.26
CA ALA A 175 3.67 -10.11 -19.22
C ALA A 175 5.19 -10.05 -19.35
N ILE A 176 5.72 -8.83 -19.36
CA ILE A 176 7.16 -8.55 -19.41
C ILE A 176 7.87 -9.13 -18.18
N VAL A 177 7.14 -9.26 -17.09
CA VAL A 177 7.70 -9.60 -15.78
C VAL A 177 7.07 -10.89 -15.23
N PRO A 178 7.88 -11.93 -14.95
CA PRO A 178 7.36 -13.28 -14.66
C PRO A 178 6.87 -13.49 -13.23
N PHE A 179 7.08 -12.53 -12.30
CA PHE A 179 6.64 -12.66 -10.91
C PHE A 179 5.99 -11.38 -10.38
N SER A 180 4.89 -11.55 -9.65
CA SER A 180 4.00 -10.49 -9.18
C SER A 180 4.45 -9.78 -7.90
N GLN A 181 5.57 -10.19 -7.30
CA GLN A 181 6.09 -9.65 -6.05
C GLN A 181 7.26 -8.68 -6.32
N PRO A 182 6.99 -7.40 -6.60
CA PRO A 182 8.04 -6.43 -6.96
C PRO A 182 9.08 -6.23 -5.86
N GLY A 183 8.65 -6.31 -4.59
CA GLY A 183 9.48 -5.97 -3.42
C GLY A 183 10.78 -6.76 -3.32
N LEU A 184 10.85 -7.99 -3.84
CA LEU A 184 12.07 -8.80 -3.82
C LEU A 184 13.21 -8.17 -4.62
N VAL A 185 12.89 -7.41 -5.67
CA VAL A 185 13.87 -6.79 -6.56
C VAL A 185 13.99 -5.29 -6.29
N THR A 186 12.86 -4.62 -6.08
CA THR A 186 12.82 -3.15 -5.98
C THR A 186 13.34 -2.62 -4.65
N ILE A 187 13.25 -3.40 -3.56
CA ILE A 187 13.84 -3.01 -2.27
C ILE A 187 15.38 -3.03 -2.35
N PRO A 188 16.05 -4.14 -2.76
CA PRO A 188 17.50 -4.14 -2.95
C PRO A 188 17.98 -3.06 -3.94
N LEU A 189 17.25 -2.84 -5.04
CA LEU A 189 17.55 -1.78 -6.00
C LEU A 189 17.57 -0.40 -5.32
N GLY A 190 16.59 -0.10 -4.47
CA GLY A 190 16.53 1.15 -3.71
C GLY A 190 17.75 1.36 -2.80
N PHE A 191 18.22 0.30 -2.13
CA PHE A 191 19.46 0.34 -1.33
C PHE A 191 20.69 0.63 -2.20
N VAL A 192 20.83 -0.06 -3.33
CA VAL A 192 21.97 0.12 -4.24
C VAL A 192 22.00 1.56 -4.77
N ILE A 193 20.86 2.08 -5.22
CA ILE A 193 20.76 3.45 -5.72
C ILE A 193 21.08 4.47 -4.62
N LEU A 194 20.57 4.27 -3.41
CA LEU A 194 20.88 5.13 -2.27
C LEU A 194 22.38 5.17 -2.01
N ILE A 195 23.03 4.00 -1.99
CA ILE A 195 24.47 3.88 -1.75
C ILE A 195 25.26 4.59 -2.83
N ILE A 196 24.99 4.31 -4.11
CA ILE A 196 25.71 4.88 -5.24
C ILE A 196 25.57 6.40 -5.24
N VAL A 197 24.33 6.91 -5.19
CA VAL A 197 24.09 8.35 -5.25
C VAL A 197 24.68 9.03 -4.02
N SER A 198 24.51 8.45 -2.82
CA SER A 198 25.09 9.04 -1.61
C SER A 198 26.60 9.10 -1.64
N LEU A 199 27.30 8.10 -2.19
CA LEU A 199 28.76 8.14 -2.37
C LEU A 199 29.19 9.20 -3.39
N MET A 200 28.40 9.39 -4.45
CA MET A 200 28.67 10.41 -5.48
C MET A 200 28.41 11.83 -4.98
N THR A 201 27.49 12.01 -4.04
CA THR A 201 27.05 13.32 -3.55
C THR A 201 27.55 13.65 -2.15
N GLN A 202 28.56 12.94 -1.64
CA GLN A 202 29.16 13.31 -0.36
C GLN A 202 29.76 14.70 -0.45
N PRO A 203 29.54 15.57 0.56
CA PRO A 203 30.29 16.80 0.67
C PRO A 203 31.78 16.44 0.68
N LYS A 204 32.59 17.04 -0.21
CA LYS A 204 34.05 16.92 -0.12
C LYS A 204 34.44 17.33 1.29
N SER A 205 35.08 16.43 2.03
CA SER A 205 35.71 16.74 3.32
C SER A 205 36.61 17.95 3.09
N GLN A 206 36.27 19.09 3.70
CA GLN A 206 37.24 20.17 3.87
C GLN A 206 38.26 19.65 4.89
N GLU A 207 39.36 19.08 4.38
CA GLU A 207 40.60 18.93 5.14
C GLU A 207 41.03 20.34 5.56
N ASN A 208 41.03 20.60 6.87
CA ASN A 208 41.80 21.65 7.52
C ASN A 208 43.03 21.01 8.14
#